data_AF-A0A3E3JY45-F1
#
_entry.id   AF-A0A3E3JY45-F1
#
_cell.length_a   1.000
_cell.length_b   1.000
_cell.length_c   1.000
_cell.angle_alpha   90.00
_cell.angle_beta   90.00
_cell.angle_gamma   90.00
#
_symmetry.space_group_name_H-M   'P 1'
#
loop_
_entity.id
_entity.type
_entity.pdbx_description
1 polymer ?
#
loop_
_entity_poly.entity_id
_entity_poly.type
_entity_poly.pdbx_seq_one_letter_code
_entity_poly.pdbx_strand_id
1 'polypeptide(L)'
;MTLELEKLITEIRQDYQIPPYFQDTGLMRYLEEGKARLDFLNPGQSLDDDYTFRMLLKNYVYYAYHHKVNEWEDNYKALILSWQMGSEVKTHADA
;
A
#
# COMPACT_ATOMS: atom_id res chain seq x y z
N MET A 1 16.65 3.00 1.47
CA MET A 1 15.33 3.50 1.90
C MET A 1 15.05 4.76 1.08
N THR A 2 13.92 4.82 0.39
CA THR A 2 13.55 6.01 -0.40
C THR A 2 12.80 7.00 0.49
N LEU A 3 13.05 8.29 0.30
CA LEU A 3 12.44 9.39 1.05
C LEU A 3 10.89 9.31 1.08
N GLU A 4 10.31 8.74 0.02
CA GLU A 4 8.86 8.61 -0.13
C GLU A 4 8.22 7.60 0.83
N LEU A 5 8.91 6.50 1.18
CA LEU A 5 8.37 5.51 2.12
C LEU A 5 8.36 6.04 3.57
N GLU A 6 9.35 6.84 3.94
CA GLU A 6 9.41 7.49 5.26
C GLU A 6 8.30 8.54 5.44
N LYS A 7 8.02 9.33 4.39
CA LYS A 7 6.87 10.24 4.39
C LYS A 7 5.57 9.46 4.57
N LEU A 8 5.41 8.34 3.87
CA LEU A 8 4.21 7.52 3.96
C LEU A 8 4.00 6.95 5.37
N ILE A 9 5.06 6.54 6.07
CA ILE A 9 4.99 6.12 7.48
C ILE A 9 4.48 7.26 8.37
N THR A 10 4.98 8.47 8.15
CA THR A 10 4.55 9.66 8.90
C THR A 10 3.06 9.92 8.68
N GLU A 11 2.60 9.86 7.43
CA GLU A 11 1.17 10.00 7.11
C GLU A 11 0.31 8.90 7.74
N ILE A 12 0.69 7.64 7.57
CA ILE A 12 -0.03 6.48 8.15
C ILE A 12 -0.17 6.64 9.66
N ARG A 13 0.90 7.06 10.33
CA ARG A 13 0.87 7.31 11.77
C ARG A 13 -0.14 8.39 12.15
N GLN A 14 -0.18 9.49 11.39
CA GLN A 14 -1.10 10.60 11.65
C GLN A 14 -2.55 10.20 11.34
N ASP A 15 -2.79 9.63 10.16
CA ASP A 15 -4.12 9.28 9.65
C ASP A 15 -4.81 8.24 10.52
N TYR A 16 -4.07 7.21 10.95
CA TYR A 16 -4.61 6.12 11.76
C TYR A 16 -4.32 6.28 13.26
N GLN A 17 -3.79 7.43 13.67
CA GLN A 17 -3.49 7.76 15.07
C GLN A 17 -2.62 6.70 15.77
N ILE A 18 -1.62 6.16 15.05
CA ILE A 18 -0.75 5.10 15.57
C ILE A 18 0.12 5.68 16.70
N PRO A 19 0.09 5.10 17.91
CA PRO A 19 0.81 5.66 19.05
C PRO A 19 2.32 5.77 18.82
N PRO A 20 2.97 6.85 19.31
CA PRO A 20 4.39 7.14 19.03
C PRO A 20 5.37 6.08 19.56
N TYR A 21 4.94 5.24 20.50
CA TYR A 21 5.75 4.14 21.02
C TYR A 21 5.78 2.91 20.09
N PHE A 22 4.86 2.80 19.13
CA PHE A 22 4.95 1.78 18.10
C PHE A 22 6.10 2.14 17.16
N GLN A 23 7.03 1.22 16.95
CA GLN A 23 8.25 1.52 16.21
C GLN A 23 7.99 1.68 14.71
N ASP A 24 8.63 2.67 14.09
CA ASP A 24 8.56 2.88 12.63
C ASP A 24 9.08 1.66 11.86
N THR A 25 10.01 0.90 12.42
CA THR A 25 10.49 -0.36 11.83
C THR A 25 9.38 -1.41 11.69
N GLY A 26 8.37 -1.40 12.56
CA GLY A 26 7.19 -2.25 12.43
C GLY A 26 6.30 -1.81 11.28
N LEU A 27 6.01 -0.50 11.19
CA LEU A 27 5.21 0.07 10.09
C LEU A 27 5.90 -0.14 8.75
N MET A 28 7.23 -0.03 8.71
CA MET A 28 8.02 -0.27 7.50
C MET A 28 7.84 -1.70 6.99
N ARG A 29 7.87 -2.70 7.86
CA ARG A 29 7.67 -4.10 7.42
C ARG A 29 6.29 -4.30 6.80
N TYR A 30 5.25 -3.75 7.42
CA TYR A 30 3.89 -3.82 6.86
C TYR A 30 3.77 -3.07 5.53
N LEU A 31 4.50 -1.97 5.39
CA LEU A 31 4.56 -1.18 4.16
C LEU A 31 5.24 -1.98 3.04
N GLU A 32 6.36 -2.63 3.33
CA GLU A 32 7.08 -3.50 2.38
C GLU A 32 6.24 -4.71 1.98
N GLU A 33 5.58 -5.36 2.93
CA GLU A 33 4.65 -6.48 2.68
C GLU A 33 3.47 -6.05 1.78
N GLY A 34 2.81 -4.95 2.13
CA GLY A 34 1.69 -4.42 1.37
C GLY A 34 2.10 -3.99 -0.03
N LYS A 35 3.27 -3.37 -0.16
CA LYS A 35 3.80 -2.97 -1.47
C LYS A 35 4.08 -4.20 -2.33
N ALA A 36 4.76 -5.22 -1.79
CA ALA A 36 5.01 -6.46 -2.51
C ALA A 36 3.72 -7.16 -2.93
N ARG A 37 2.68 -7.15 -2.09
CA ARG A 37 1.36 -7.70 -2.43
C ARG A 37 0.71 -6.94 -3.57
N LEU A 38 0.72 -5.60 -3.54
CA LEU A 38 0.12 -4.78 -4.58
C LEU A 38 0.92 -4.83 -5.89
N ASP A 39 2.25 -4.85 -5.84
CA ASP A 39 3.11 -5.03 -7.02
C ASP A 39 2.86 -6.38 -7.70
N PHE A 40 2.61 -7.44 -6.91
CA PHE A 40 2.23 -8.75 -7.47
C PHE A 40 0.85 -8.72 -8.14
N LEU A 41 -0.11 -7.99 -7.58
CA LEU A 41 -1.46 -7.88 -8.11
C LEU A 41 -1.52 -6.97 -9.35
N ASN A 42 -0.77 -5.88 -9.35
CA ASN A 42 -0.75 -4.90 -10.42
C ASN A 42 0.63 -4.22 -10.47
N PRO A 43 1.56 -4.71 -11.32
CA PRO A 43 2.93 -4.21 -11.35
C PRO A 43 3.05 -2.83 -12.01
N GLY A 44 4.12 -2.10 -11.69
CA GLY A 44 4.48 -0.85 -12.36
C GLY A 44 3.68 0.38 -11.92
N GLN A 45 2.91 0.25 -10.83
CA GLN A 45 2.11 1.34 -10.27
C GLN A 45 2.96 2.30 -9.45
N SER A 46 2.61 3.58 -9.50
CA SER A 46 3.37 4.69 -8.90
C SER A 46 2.73 5.11 -7.58
N LEU A 47 3.54 5.31 -6.53
CA LEU A 47 3.04 5.79 -5.24
C LEU A 47 2.49 7.23 -5.31
N ASP A 48 3.01 8.02 -6.25
CA ASP A 48 2.69 9.45 -6.36
C ASP A 48 1.59 9.71 -7.40
N ASP A 49 1.52 8.91 -8.45
CA ASP A 49 0.57 9.12 -9.55
C ASP A 49 -0.66 8.21 -9.47
N ASP A 50 -0.58 7.10 -8.72
CA ASP A 50 -1.71 6.18 -8.52
C ASP A 50 -2.26 6.31 -7.09
N TYR A 51 -3.29 7.14 -6.96
CA TYR A 51 -4.00 7.34 -5.69
C TYR A 51 -4.66 6.06 -5.17
N THR A 52 -5.05 5.13 -6.05
CA THR A 52 -5.65 3.85 -5.63
C THR A 52 -4.59 2.95 -5.03
N PHE A 53 -3.42 2.85 -5.67
CA PHE A 53 -2.25 2.15 -5.12
C PHE A 53 -1.87 2.70 -3.74
N ARG A 54 -1.70 4.03 -3.63
CA ARG A 54 -1.34 4.69 -2.38
C ARG A 54 -2.35 4.42 -1.27
N MET A 55 -3.64 4.56 -1.58
CA MET A 55 -4.73 4.31 -0.62
C MET A 55 -4.77 2.85 -0.17
N LEU A 56 -4.69 1.91 -1.11
CA LEU A 56 -4.66 0.47 -0.81
C LEU A 56 -3.48 0.10 0.08
N LEU A 57 -2.30 0.68 -0.18
CA LEU A 57 -1.09 0.45 0.60
C LEU A 57 -1.21 0.98 2.03
N LYS A 58 -1.67 2.22 2.21
CA LYS A 58 -1.88 2.80 3.55
C LYS A 58 -2.88 1.96 4.35
N ASN A 59 -3.97 1.53 3.71
CA ASN A 59 -4.96 0.67 4.34
C ASN A 59 -4.41 -0.73 4.63
N TYR A 60 -3.55 -1.29 3.78
CA TYR A 60 -2.90 -2.57 4.08
C TYR A 60 -2.12 -2.46 5.40
N VAL A 61 -1.32 -1.41 5.56
CA VAL A 61 -0.55 -1.16 6.79
C VAL A 61 -1.46 -1.03 8.01
N TYR A 62 -2.57 -0.32 7.89
CA TYR A 62 -3.55 -0.20 8.97
C TYR A 62 -4.12 -1.56 9.39
N TYR A 63 -4.53 -2.39 8.45
CA TYR A 63 -5.08 -3.72 8.76
C TYR A 63 -3.99 -4.68 9.27
N ALA A 64 -2.77 -4.60 8.74
CA ALA A 64 -1.63 -5.39 9.23
C ALA A 64 -1.28 -5.03 10.68
N TYR A 65 -1.29 -3.74 11.03
CA TYR A 65 -1.12 -3.25 12.40
C TYR A 65 -2.18 -3.82 13.37
N HIS A 66 -3.40 -4.04 12.89
CA HIS A 66 -4.48 -4.66 13.66
C HIS A 66 -4.60 -6.18 13.49
N HIS A 67 -3.62 -6.83 12.84
CA HIS A 67 -3.60 -8.27 12.58
C HIS A 67 -4.83 -8.79 11.79
N LYS A 68 -5.32 -8.00 10.84
CA LYS A 68 -6.56 -8.22 10.08
C LYS A 68 -6.35 -8.20 8.56
N VAL A 69 -5.19 -8.63 8.07
CA VAL A 69 -4.87 -8.58 6.62
C VAL A 69 -5.89 -9.36 5.77
N ASN A 70 -6.45 -10.45 6.29
CA ASN A 70 -7.54 -11.18 5.63
C ASN A 70 -8.79 -10.30 5.39
N GLU A 71 -9.16 -9.45 6.36
CA GLU A 71 -10.28 -8.53 6.21
C GLU A 71 -9.98 -7.44 5.17
N TRP A 72 -8.73 -6.97 5.07
CA TRP A 72 -8.31 -6.04 4.01
C TRP A 72 -8.53 -6.64 2.63
N GLU A 73 -8.09 -7.88 2.43
CA GLU A 73 -8.24 -8.59 1.15
C GLU A 73 -9.73 -8.72 0.79
N ASP A 74 -10.57 -9.13 1.75
CA ASP A 74 -12.00 -9.29 1.54
C ASP A 74 -12.74 -7.96 1.29
N ASN A 75 -12.37 -6.90 2.01
CA ASN A 75 -13.02 -5.60 1.92
C ASN A 75 -12.66 -4.87 0.62
N TYR A 76 -11.42 -5.02 0.13
CA TYR A 76 -10.94 -4.31 -1.05
C TYR A 76 -10.93 -5.15 -2.33
N LYS A 77 -11.28 -6.44 -2.30
CA LYS A 77 -11.25 -7.32 -3.50
C LYS A 77 -11.92 -6.76 -4.74
N ALA A 78 -13.10 -6.14 -4.61
CA ALA A 78 -13.84 -5.60 -5.73
C ALA A 78 -13.14 -4.36 -6.32
N LEU A 79 -12.60 -3.51 -5.45
CA LEU A 79 -11.82 -2.35 -5.84
C LEU A 79 -10.51 -2.77 -6.51
N ILE A 80 -9.77 -3.72 -5.92
CA ILE A 80 -8.54 -4.29 -6.47
C ILE A 80 -8.79 -4.83 -7.89
N LEU A 81 -9.87 -5.61 -8.08
CA LEU A 81 -10.23 -6.12 -9.40
C LEU A 81 -10.52 -4.98 -10.39
N SER A 82 -11.31 -3.98 -9.99
CA SER A 82 -11.60 -2.83 -10.87
C SER A 82 -10.35 -2.02 -11.21
N TRP A 83 -9.43 -1.87 -10.26
CA TRP A 83 -8.17 -1.17 -10.40
C TRP A 83 -7.23 -1.92 -11.35
N GLN A 84 -7.11 -3.25 -11.22
CA GLN A 84 -6.36 -4.11 -12.14
C GLN A 84 -6.89 -4.04 -13.58
N MET A 85 -8.23 -3.99 -13.74
CA MET A 85 -8.85 -3.88 -15.08
C MET A 85 -8.71 -2.48 -15.68
N GLY A 86 -8.64 -1.43 -14.85
CA GLY A 86 -8.54 -0.03 -15.27
C GLY A 86 -7.10 0.42 -15.54
N SER A 87 -6.09 -0.27 -15.02
CA SER A 87 -4.70 0.01 -15.32
C SER A 87 -4.35 -0.47 -16.74
N GLU A 88 -3.96 0.46 -17.61
CA GLU A 88 -3.28 0.11 -18.85
C GLU A 88 -2.00 -0.66 -18.51
N VAL A 89 -1.83 -1.86 -19.07
CA VAL A 89 -0.58 -2.60 -18.94
C VAL A 89 0.48 -1.80 -19.68
N LYS A 90 1.37 -1.10 -18.96
CA LYS A 90 2.57 -0.51 -19.55
C LYS A 90 3.44 -1.65 -20.08
N THR A 91 3.22 -2.02 -21.34
CA THR A 91 4.05 -3.03 -22.01
C THR A 91 5.49 -2.54 -22.08
N HIS A 92 6.45 -3.47 -22.01
CA HIS A 92 7.91 -3.21 -22.03
C HIS A 92 8.44 -2.50 -23.31
N ALA A 93 7.58 -1.90 -24.13
CA ALA A 93 7.95 -1.20 -25.35
C ALA A 93 8.39 0.26 -25.13
N ASP A 94 8.11 0.86 -23.97
CA ASP A 94 8.30 2.31 -23.73
C ASP A 94 9.40 2.64 -22.70
N ALA A 95 10.46 1.82 -22.61
CA ALA A 95 11.65 2.09 -21.77
C ALA A 95 12.90 2.37 -22.62
#